data_AF-A0A922W146-F1
#
_entry.id   AF-A0A922W146-F1
#
_cell.length_a   1.000
_cell.length_b   1.000
_cell.length_c   1.000
_cell.angle_alpha   90.00
_cell.angle_beta   90.00
_cell.angle_gamma   90.00
#
_symmetry.space_group_name_H-M   'P 1'
#
loop_
_entity.id
_entity.type
_entity.pdbx_description
1 polymer ?
#
loop_
_entity_poly.entity_id
_entity_poly.type
_entity_poly.pdbx_seq_one_letter_code
_entity_poly.pdbx_strand_id
1 'polypeptide(L)'
;MLTALSVELLKLNRSLAALLAVAAPGLIALFLFFNLLRLETAQDWSMVMMQAAAIWAYFMLPMSVTALTALVAQMEHGPRSWEHLFALPVRRWRLLAAKAGAVFLVVAAMEATVLVLAAGAGALAGLIKPGIAPTGVIDWTTMVWLHARIFAAGALLTAIQLWAALRFRSFVPGLVLGIGGTFFAVVATSAKNGVFMPWQMPVNVLATDPARADLALMLGLGGGILVLGLMLAHLSRREVV
;
A
#
# COMPACT_ATOMS: atom_id res chain seq x y z
N MET A 1 -12.48 -18.32 -10.13
CA MET A 1 -11.72 -17.11 -9.72
C MET A 1 -11.93 -16.83 -8.25
N LEU A 2 -13.19 -16.67 -7.83
CA LEU A 2 -13.55 -16.44 -6.42
C LEU A 2 -12.94 -17.45 -5.46
N THR A 3 -13.02 -18.76 -5.75
CA THR A 3 -12.40 -19.81 -4.90
C THR A 3 -10.90 -19.62 -4.70
N ALA A 4 -10.16 -19.30 -5.78
CA ALA A 4 -8.72 -19.08 -5.69
C ALA A 4 -8.39 -17.84 -4.84
N LEU A 5 -9.17 -16.77 -5.00
CA LEU A 5 -9.04 -15.55 -4.20
C LEU A 5 -9.35 -15.82 -2.71
N SER A 6 -10.43 -16.54 -2.40
CA SER A 6 -10.78 -16.92 -1.03
C SER A 6 -9.67 -17.74 -0.35
N VAL A 7 -9.06 -18.67 -1.09
CA VAL A 7 -7.91 -19.44 -0.58
C VAL A 7 -6.72 -18.53 -0.26
N GLU A 8 -6.39 -17.59 -1.15
CA GLU A 8 -5.28 -16.66 -0.90
C GLU A 8 -5.56 -15.73 0.30
N LEU A 9 -6.80 -15.26 0.47
CA LEU A 9 -7.19 -14.48 1.65
C LEU A 9 -7.11 -15.30 2.95
N LEU A 10 -7.50 -16.59 2.91
CA LEU A 10 -7.37 -17.49 4.05
C LEU A 10 -5.90 -17.74 4.42
N LYS A 11 -5.02 -17.88 3.43
CA LYS A 11 -3.56 -17.98 3.66
C LYS A 11 -3.04 -16.72 4.37
N LEU A 12 -3.45 -15.53 3.90
CA LEU A 12 -3.04 -14.26 4.48
C LEU A 12 -3.51 -14.10 5.93
N ASN A 13 -4.73 -14.52 6.26
CA ASN A 13 -5.24 -14.50 7.65
C ASN A 13 -4.47 -15.42 8.59
N ARG A 14 -3.88 -16.50 8.08
CA ARG A 14 -3.01 -17.40 8.86
C ARG A 14 -1.54 -16.97 8.86
N SER A 15 -1.24 -15.82 8.25
CA SER A 15 0.09 -15.22 8.20
C SER A 15 0.13 -13.92 9.01
N LEU A 16 1.29 -13.27 9.07
CA LEU A 16 1.44 -11.94 9.66
C LEU A 16 0.78 -10.81 8.83
N ALA A 17 0.15 -11.11 7.68
CA ALA A 17 -0.47 -10.09 6.84
C ALA A 17 -1.67 -9.41 7.51
N ALA A 18 -2.49 -10.15 8.27
CA ALA A 18 -3.59 -9.56 9.05
C ALA A 18 -3.05 -8.62 10.15
N LEU A 19 -1.97 -9.05 10.83
CA LEU A 19 -1.29 -8.19 11.81
C LEU A 19 -0.73 -6.93 11.13
N LEU A 20 -0.07 -7.06 9.99
CA LEU A 20 0.45 -5.93 9.21
C LEU A 20 -0.66 -4.95 8.80
N ALA A 21 -1.81 -5.48 8.36
CA ALA A 21 -2.96 -4.69 7.92
C ALA A 21 -3.54 -3.78 9.01
N VAL A 22 -3.39 -4.17 10.29
CA VAL A 22 -3.81 -3.35 11.43
C VAL A 22 -2.64 -2.54 11.98
N ALA A 23 -1.45 -3.15 12.10
CA ALA A 23 -0.29 -2.54 12.72
C ALA A 23 0.23 -1.33 11.95
N ALA A 24 0.31 -1.39 10.60
CA ALA A 24 0.83 -0.27 9.82
C ALA A 24 -0.07 0.99 9.90
N PRO A 25 -1.40 0.91 9.68
CA PRO A 25 -2.30 2.03 9.96
C PRO A 25 -2.32 2.45 11.44
N GLY A 26 -2.24 1.49 12.37
CA GLY A 26 -2.20 1.76 13.81
C GLY A 26 -0.98 2.57 14.24
N LEU A 27 0.19 2.31 13.65
CA LEU A 27 1.39 3.09 13.91
C LEU A 27 1.26 4.55 13.44
N ILE A 28 0.58 4.80 12.32
CA ILE A 28 0.26 6.17 11.88
C ILE A 28 -0.65 6.85 12.88
N ALA A 29 -1.74 6.18 13.28
CA ALA A 29 -2.68 6.75 14.22
C ALA A 29 -2.02 7.06 15.57
N LEU A 30 -1.16 6.17 16.06
CA LEU A 30 -0.38 6.38 17.27
C LEU A 30 0.58 7.57 17.14
N PHE A 31 1.33 7.63 16.03
CA PHE A 31 2.23 8.75 15.75
C PHE A 31 1.47 10.08 15.67
N LEU A 32 0.37 10.11 14.92
CA LEU A 32 -0.49 11.29 14.77
C LEU A 32 -1.03 11.73 16.13
N PHE A 33 -1.57 10.81 16.92
CA PHE A 33 -2.08 11.09 18.26
C PHE A 33 -1.03 11.78 19.14
N PHE A 34 0.16 11.20 19.26
CA PHE A 34 1.23 11.82 20.06
C PHE A 34 1.75 13.12 19.46
N ASN A 35 1.73 13.27 18.13
CA ASN A 35 2.09 14.52 17.47
C ASN A 35 1.09 15.63 17.83
N LEU A 36 -0.21 15.36 17.76
CA LEU A 36 -1.27 16.32 18.10
C LEU A 36 -1.17 16.79 19.55
N LEU A 37 -0.89 15.89 20.51
CA LEU A 37 -0.76 16.26 21.92
C LEU A 37 0.35 17.30 22.19
N ARG A 38 1.35 17.37 21.31
CA ARG A 38 2.45 18.35 21.39
C ARG A 38 2.07 19.72 20.85
N LEU A 39 0.95 19.85 20.12
CA LEU A 39 0.49 21.12 19.61
C LEU A 39 -0.01 22.02 20.74
N GLU A 40 0.12 23.33 20.55
CA GLU A 40 -0.40 24.34 21.47
C GLU A 40 -1.74 24.92 21.01
N THR A 41 -2.00 24.85 19.70
CA THR A 41 -3.21 25.37 19.07
C THR A 41 -3.96 24.27 18.33
N ALA A 42 -5.28 24.39 18.29
CA ALA A 42 -6.13 23.50 17.52
C ALA A 42 -5.84 23.63 16.02
N GLN A 43 -5.93 22.50 15.31
CA GLN A 43 -5.84 22.44 13.86
C GLN A 43 -7.19 22.05 13.26
N ASP A 44 -7.43 22.43 12.03
CA ASP A 44 -8.62 21.99 11.30
C ASP A 44 -8.55 20.50 10.99
N TRP A 45 -9.70 19.82 10.99
CA TRP A 45 -9.81 18.40 10.65
C TRP A 45 -9.16 18.05 9.31
N SER A 46 -9.26 18.92 8.29
CA SER A 46 -8.60 18.70 7.00
C SER A 46 -7.09 18.58 7.14
N MET A 47 -6.47 19.39 7.99
CA MET A 47 -5.03 19.38 8.23
C MET A 47 -4.59 18.13 9.00
N VAL A 48 -5.38 17.69 9.98
CA VAL A 48 -5.12 16.45 10.74
C VAL A 48 -5.19 15.23 9.83
N MET A 49 -6.23 15.14 9.00
CA MET A 49 -6.42 14.02 8.08
C MET A 49 -5.37 14.01 6.96
N MET A 50 -5.01 15.19 6.44
CA MET A 50 -3.93 15.34 5.45
C MET A 50 -2.57 14.91 5.98
N GLN A 51 -2.26 15.17 7.26
CA GLN A 51 -1.02 14.68 7.88
C GLN A 51 -0.96 13.14 7.89
N ALA A 52 -2.07 12.49 8.24
CA ALA A 52 -2.15 11.03 8.22
C ALA A 52 -1.97 10.46 6.80
N ALA A 53 -2.67 11.04 5.82
CA ALA A 53 -2.58 10.66 4.42
C ALA A 53 -1.15 10.87 3.87
N ALA A 54 -0.48 11.96 4.27
CA ALA A 54 0.91 12.21 3.91
C ALA A 54 1.84 11.14 4.47
N ILE A 55 1.82 10.89 5.78
CA ILE A 55 2.69 9.86 6.40
C ILE A 55 2.45 8.49 5.77
N TRP A 56 1.20 8.17 5.46
CA TRP A 56 0.83 6.96 4.74
C TRP A 56 1.47 6.91 3.36
N ALA A 57 1.21 7.88 2.49
CA ALA A 57 1.71 7.90 1.12
C ALA A 57 3.24 7.94 1.05
N TYR A 58 3.90 8.72 1.90
CA TYR A 58 5.36 8.95 1.88
C TYR A 58 6.17 7.72 2.22
N PHE A 59 5.72 6.92 3.18
CA PHE A 59 6.60 5.92 3.79
C PHE A 59 5.86 4.64 4.16
N MET A 60 4.74 4.74 4.86
CA MET A 60 4.08 3.55 5.38
C MET A 60 3.43 2.68 4.30
N LEU A 61 2.83 3.27 3.25
CA LEU A 61 2.28 2.52 2.12
C LEU A 61 3.36 1.71 1.39
N PRO A 62 4.47 2.30 0.89
CA PRO A 62 5.50 1.52 0.20
C PRO A 62 6.18 0.47 1.09
N MET A 63 6.38 0.74 2.37
CA MET A 63 6.89 -0.25 3.32
C MET A 63 5.88 -1.40 3.56
N SER A 64 4.60 -1.08 3.71
CA SER A 64 3.54 -2.07 3.91
C SER A 64 3.37 -2.96 2.69
N VAL A 65 3.40 -2.38 1.48
CA VAL A 65 3.39 -3.14 0.22
C VAL A 65 4.61 -4.04 0.11
N THR A 66 5.80 -3.55 0.48
CA THR A 66 7.03 -4.36 0.50
C THR A 66 6.88 -5.56 1.43
N ALA A 67 6.44 -5.32 2.68
CA ALA A 67 6.26 -6.38 3.68
C ALA A 67 5.16 -7.37 3.28
N LEU A 68 4.03 -6.88 2.78
CA LEU A 68 2.90 -7.70 2.35
C LEU A 68 3.28 -8.61 1.18
N THR A 69 3.93 -8.07 0.15
CA THR A 69 4.35 -8.86 -1.02
C THR A 69 5.46 -9.86 -0.65
N ALA A 70 6.34 -9.51 0.28
CA ALA A 70 7.30 -10.45 0.87
C ALA A 70 6.61 -11.60 1.62
N LEU A 71 5.59 -11.32 2.45
CA LEU A 71 4.81 -12.35 3.14
C LEU A 71 4.09 -13.28 2.15
N VAL A 72 3.47 -12.72 1.11
CA VAL A 72 2.83 -13.49 0.03
C VAL A 72 3.82 -14.42 -0.66
N ALA A 73 5.01 -13.93 -0.98
CA ALA A 73 6.05 -14.73 -1.62
C ALA A 73 6.63 -15.78 -0.66
N GLN A 74 6.84 -15.44 0.61
CA GLN A 74 7.38 -16.35 1.62
C GLN A 74 6.46 -17.55 1.87
N MET A 75 5.14 -17.35 1.84
CA MET A 75 4.17 -18.45 1.93
C MET A 75 4.34 -19.48 0.81
N GLU A 76 4.91 -19.07 -0.33
CA GLU A 76 5.12 -19.98 -1.46
C GLU A 76 6.55 -20.54 -1.53
N HIS A 77 7.55 -19.70 -1.24
CA HIS A 77 8.96 -20.08 -1.29
C HIS A 77 9.39 -20.97 -0.11
N GLY A 78 8.84 -20.72 1.08
CA GLY A 78 9.21 -21.44 2.30
C GLY A 78 8.95 -22.95 2.21
N PRO A 79 7.70 -23.38 1.99
CA PRO A 79 7.35 -24.79 1.85
C PRO A 79 7.55 -25.35 0.44
N ARG A 80 8.13 -24.59 -0.49
CA ARG A 80 8.22 -24.93 -1.93
C ARG A 80 6.86 -25.31 -2.54
N SER A 81 5.79 -24.61 -2.15
CA SER A 81 4.43 -24.95 -2.58
C SER A 81 4.16 -24.67 -4.05
N TRP A 82 5.03 -23.94 -4.76
CA TRP A 82 4.91 -23.69 -6.19
C TRP A 82 4.77 -24.96 -7.03
N GLU A 83 5.51 -26.02 -6.70
CA GLU A 83 5.44 -27.31 -7.41
C GLU A 83 4.04 -27.92 -7.29
N HIS A 84 3.51 -27.94 -6.06
CA HIS A 84 2.17 -28.44 -5.77
C HIS A 84 1.10 -27.56 -6.43
N LEU A 85 1.25 -26.24 -6.37
CA LEU A 85 0.28 -25.28 -6.91
C LEU A 85 0.17 -25.39 -8.44
N PHE A 86 1.29 -25.67 -9.12
CA PHE A 86 1.34 -25.78 -10.58
C PHE A 86 1.05 -27.18 -11.10
N ALA A 87 1.02 -28.20 -10.24
CA ALA A 87 0.49 -29.52 -10.57
C ALA A 87 -1.04 -29.57 -10.60
N LEU A 88 -1.71 -28.60 -9.95
CA LEU A 88 -3.17 -28.51 -9.99
C LEU A 88 -3.66 -28.26 -11.43
N PRO A 89 -4.83 -28.81 -11.82
CA PRO A 89 -5.45 -28.61 -13.14
C PRO A 89 -6.08 -27.21 -13.28
N VAL A 90 -5.38 -26.17 -12.81
CA VAL A 90 -5.81 -24.77 -12.83
C VAL A 90 -4.78 -23.96 -13.62
N ARG A 91 -5.25 -23.07 -14.50
CA ARG A 91 -4.37 -22.20 -15.29
C ARG A 91 -3.47 -21.37 -14.36
N ARG A 92 -2.14 -21.39 -14.55
CA ARG A 92 -1.19 -20.70 -13.65
C ARG A 92 -1.46 -19.20 -13.46
N TRP A 93 -1.84 -18.50 -14.52
CA TRP A 93 -2.19 -17.08 -14.44
C TRP A 93 -3.35 -16.81 -13.47
N ARG A 94 -4.27 -17.77 -13.29
CA ARG A 94 -5.41 -17.65 -12.37
C ARG A 94 -4.96 -17.60 -10.92
N LEU A 95 -3.94 -18.39 -10.58
CA LEU A 95 -3.36 -18.45 -9.24
C LEU A 95 -2.58 -17.16 -8.94
N LEU A 96 -1.81 -16.68 -9.92
CA LEU A 96 -1.07 -15.42 -9.82
C LEU A 96 -2.01 -14.20 -9.74
N ALA A 97 -3.10 -14.20 -10.51
CA ALA A 97 -4.11 -13.14 -10.47
C ALA A 97 -4.86 -13.12 -9.14
N ALA A 98 -5.15 -14.29 -8.54
CA ALA A 98 -5.73 -14.37 -7.21
C ALA A 98 -4.80 -13.78 -6.14
N LYS A 99 -3.48 -14.04 -6.22
CA LYS A 99 -2.48 -13.41 -5.34
C LYS A 99 -2.44 -11.90 -5.48
N ALA A 100 -2.39 -11.40 -6.71
CA ALA A 100 -2.43 -9.97 -6.97
C ALA A 100 -3.72 -9.35 -6.40
N GLY A 101 -4.88 -9.94 -6.67
CA GLY A 101 -6.15 -9.49 -6.12
C GLY A 101 -6.16 -9.45 -4.59
N ALA A 102 -5.63 -10.49 -3.93
CA ALA A 102 -5.53 -10.54 -2.47
C ALA A 102 -4.64 -9.42 -1.91
N VAL A 103 -3.48 -9.15 -2.55
CA VAL A 103 -2.60 -8.03 -2.18
C VAL A 103 -3.34 -6.70 -2.31
N PHE A 104 -3.98 -6.44 -3.44
CA PHE A 104 -4.71 -5.18 -3.67
C PHE A 104 -5.89 -5.00 -2.70
N LEU A 105 -6.60 -6.08 -2.35
CA LEU A 105 -7.67 -6.02 -1.35
C LEU A 105 -7.14 -5.66 0.04
N VAL A 106 -6.00 -6.25 0.44
CA VAL A 106 -5.39 -5.91 1.74
C VAL A 106 -4.89 -4.46 1.75
N VAL A 107 -4.27 -3.99 0.67
CA VAL A 107 -3.84 -2.58 0.56
C VAL A 107 -5.05 -1.64 0.61
N ALA A 108 -6.15 -1.95 -0.09
CA ALA A 108 -7.38 -1.16 -0.03
C ALA A 108 -8.00 -1.15 1.39
N ALA A 109 -7.94 -2.28 2.10
CA ALA A 109 -8.37 -2.34 3.49
C ALA A 109 -7.48 -1.50 4.42
N MET A 110 -6.16 -1.49 4.19
CA MET A 110 -5.24 -0.62 4.92
C MET A 110 -5.55 0.86 4.69
N GLU A 111 -5.81 1.29 3.45
CA GLU A 111 -6.22 2.67 3.11
C GLU A 111 -7.45 3.10 3.90
N ALA A 112 -8.51 2.28 3.90
CA ALA A 112 -9.72 2.54 4.68
C ALA A 112 -9.44 2.58 6.19
N THR A 113 -8.55 1.70 6.68
CA THR A 113 -8.17 1.64 8.10
C THR A 113 -7.39 2.89 8.52
N VAL A 114 -6.48 3.40 7.68
CA VAL A 114 -5.76 4.66 7.94
C VAL A 114 -6.75 5.80 8.11
N LEU A 115 -7.73 5.90 7.20
CA LEU A 115 -8.75 6.95 7.24
C LEU A 115 -9.53 6.92 8.57
N VAL A 116 -10.03 5.75 8.97
CA VAL A 116 -10.81 5.62 10.22
C VAL A 116 -9.95 5.87 11.46
N LEU A 117 -8.74 5.30 11.52
CA LEU A 117 -7.89 5.44 12.69
C LEU A 117 -7.31 6.85 12.84
N ALA A 118 -7.07 7.58 11.74
CA ALA A 118 -6.64 8.98 11.79
C ALA A 118 -7.73 9.87 12.42
N ALA A 119 -8.99 9.69 12.02
CA ALA A 119 -10.11 10.40 12.63
C ALA A 119 -10.24 10.05 14.13
N GLY A 120 -10.11 8.75 14.47
CA GLY A 120 -10.11 8.29 15.86
C GLY A 120 -8.98 8.90 16.71
N ALA A 121 -7.76 8.98 16.15
CA ALA A 121 -6.62 9.59 16.81
C ALA A 121 -6.83 11.09 17.07
N GLY A 122 -7.35 11.83 16.09
CA GLY A 122 -7.70 13.25 16.26
C GLY A 122 -8.76 13.47 17.33
N ALA A 123 -9.81 12.65 17.33
CA ALA A 123 -10.90 12.74 18.30
C ALA A 123 -10.42 12.43 19.72
N LEU A 124 -9.61 11.39 19.88
CA LEU A 124 -9.03 11.01 21.17
C LEU A 124 -8.08 12.07 21.71
N ALA A 125 -7.24 12.67 20.85
CA ALA A 125 -6.34 13.75 21.24
C ALA A 125 -7.13 14.99 21.72
N GLY A 126 -8.19 15.37 21.00
CA GLY A 126 -9.08 16.45 21.39
C GLY A 126 -9.83 16.19 22.70
N LEU A 127 -10.22 14.94 22.96
CA LEU A 127 -10.85 14.56 24.23
C LEU A 127 -9.90 14.71 25.42
N ILE A 128 -8.63 14.31 25.24
CA ILE A 128 -7.61 14.36 26.31
C ILE A 128 -7.12 15.79 26.55
N LYS A 129 -6.97 16.59 25.49
CA LYS A 129 -6.53 17.98 25.56
C LYS A 129 -7.52 18.86 24.77
N PRO A 130 -8.63 19.33 25.41
CA PRO A 130 -9.68 20.08 24.72
C PRO A 130 -9.20 21.33 23.98
N GLY A 131 -8.13 21.98 24.44
CA GLY A 131 -7.55 23.16 23.78
C GLY A 131 -6.94 22.90 22.39
N ILE A 132 -6.70 21.64 22.02
CA ILE A 132 -6.22 21.23 20.68
C ILE A 132 -7.28 20.47 19.89
N ALA A 133 -8.52 20.37 20.40
CA ALA A 133 -9.56 19.61 19.75
C ALA A 133 -9.72 20.09 18.30
N PRO A 134 -9.63 19.20 17.28
CA PRO A 134 -9.64 19.63 15.91
C PRO A 134 -10.92 20.39 15.56
N THR A 135 -10.77 21.51 14.86
CA THR A 135 -11.87 22.40 14.49
C THR A 135 -12.44 22.03 13.12
N GLY A 136 -13.64 22.55 12.82
CA GLY A 136 -14.34 22.27 11.56
C GLY A 136 -15.01 20.90 11.56
N VAL A 137 -15.23 20.36 10.35
CA VAL A 137 -15.81 19.03 10.14
C VAL A 137 -14.96 18.23 9.17
N ILE A 138 -14.92 16.91 9.33
CA ILE A 138 -14.25 16.04 8.36
C ILE A 138 -15.09 16.00 7.08
N ASP A 139 -14.52 16.47 5.97
CA ASP A 139 -15.05 16.20 4.64
C ASP A 139 -14.69 14.77 4.21
N TRP A 140 -15.55 13.82 4.61
CA TRP A 140 -15.36 12.40 4.32
C TRP A 140 -15.30 12.10 2.82
N THR A 141 -16.05 12.83 1.99
CA THR A 141 -16.06 12.61 0.55
C THR A 141 -14.69 12.92 -0.04
N THR A 142 -14.13 14.09 0.31
CA THR A 142 -12.79 14.48 -0.15
C THR A 142 -11.73 13.52 0.38
N MET A 143 -11.81 13.10 1.65
CA MET A 143 -10.83 12.17 2.23
C MET A 143 -10.89 10.76 1.63
N VAL A 144 -12.09 10.21 1.37
CA VAL A 144 -12.24 8.91 0.69
C VAL A 144 -11.69 8.99 -0.73
N TRP A 145 -11.98 10.06 -1.48
CA TRP A 145 -11.47 10.24 -2.83
C TRP A 145 -9.94 10.37 -2.85
N LEU A 146 -9.37 11.08 -1.87
CA LEU A 146 -7.93 11.21 -1.70
C LEU A 146 -7.27 9.84 -1.52
N HIS A 147 -7.75 9.03 -0.58
CA HIS A 147 -7.23 7.68 -0.34
C HIS A 147 -7.42 6.76 -1.55
N ALA A 148 -8.53 6.88 -2.28
CA ALA A 148 -8.74 6.15 -3.53
C ALA A 148 -7.70 6.52 -4.61
N ARG A 149 -7.30 7.81 -4.71
CA ARG A 149 -6.22 8.24 -5.61
C ARG A 149 -4.86 7.72 -5.18
N ILE A 150 -4.55 7.78 -3.90
CA ILE A 150 -3.30 7.25 -3.34
C ILE A 150 -3.18 5.75 -3.66
N PHE A 151 -4.26 4.98 -3.41
CA PHE A 151 -4.36 3.57 -3.76
C PHE A 151 -4.13 3.32 -5.26
N ALA A 152 -4.83 4.05 -6.13
CA ALA A 152 -4.73 3.89 -7.57
C ALA A 152 -3.34 4.27 -8.10
N ALA A 153 -2.75 5.36 -7.61
CA ALA A 153 -1.38 5.77 -7.95
C ALA A 153 -0.33 4.77 -7.43
N GLY A 154 -0.61 4.07 -6.32
CA GLY A 154 0.22 3.00 -5.78
C GLY A 154 0.14 1.66 -6.52
N ALA A 155 -0.68 1.54 -7.57
CA ALA A 155 -0.86 0.28 -8.27
C ALA A 155 0.43 -0.19 -8.98
N LEU A 156 1.17 0.71 -9.62
CA LEU A 156 2.44 0.38 -10.27
C LEU A 156 3.50 -0.10 -9.26
N LEU A 157 3.65 0.61 -8.16
CA LEU A 157 4.49 0.20 -7.03
C LEU A 157 4.15 -1.22 -6.56
N THR A 158 2.86 -1.47 -6.31
CA THR A 158 2.36 -2.76 -5.83
C THR A 158 2.63 -3.88 -6.83
N ALA A 159 2.41 -3.62 -8.12
CA ALA A 159 2.67 -4.57 -9.20
C ALA A 159 4.15 -4.93 -9.31
N ILE A 160 5.05 -3.94 -9.29
CA ILE A 160 6.50 -4.15 -9.36
C ILE A 160 6.99 -4.97 -8.16
N GLN A 161 6.51 -4.63 -6.96
CA GLN A 161 6.89 -5.29 -5.71
C GLN A 161 6.46 -6.75 -5.70
N LEU A 162 5.20 -7.00 -6.06
CA LEU A 162 4.68 -8.36 -6.13
C LEU A 162 5.43 -9.18 -7.19
N TRP A 163 5.70 -8.59 -8.36
CA TRP A 163 6.45 -9.27 -9.39
C TRP A 163 7.87 -9.61 -8.90
N ALA A 164 8.60 -8.65 -8.33
CA ALA A 164 9.94 -8.88 -7.80
C ALA A 164 9.94 -9.97 -6.71
N ALA A 165 8.99 -9.95 -5.78
CA ALA A 165 8.89 -10.93 -4.69
C ALA A 165 8.60 -12.37 -5.20
N LEU A 166 7.76 -12.52 -6.23
CA LEU A 166 7.42 -13.83 -6.80
C LEU A 166 8.42 -14.31 -7.86
N ARG A 167 9.22 -13.41 -8.45
CA ARG A 167 10.12 -13.73 -9.57
C ARG A 167 11.30 -14.61 -9.18
N PHE A 168 11.83 -14.50 -7.97
CA PHE A 168 13.00 -15.26 -7.56
C PHE A 168 12.60 -16.44 -6.65
N ARG A 169 13.48 -17.41 -6.44
CA ARG A 169 13.25 -18.52 -5.47
C ARG A 169 13.29 -18.06 -4.00
N SER A 170 13.50 -16.78 -3.78
CA SER A 170 13.53 -16.13 -2.48
C SER A 170 12.77 -14.82 -2.59
N PHE A 171 12.09 -14.42 -1.51
CA PHE A 171 11.42 -13.13 -1.42
C PHE A 171 12.40 -11.96 -1.19
N VAL A 172 13.67 -12.25 -0.83
CA VAL A 172 14.69 -11.27 -0.45
C VAL A 172 14.95 -10.21 -1.53
N PRO A 173 15.06 -10.52 -2.84
CA PRO A 173 15.26 -9.48 -3.85
C PRO A 173 14.09 -8.49 -3.94
N GLY A 174 12.85 -8.96 -3.76
CA GLY A 174 11.68 -8.09 -3.66
C GLY A 174 11.75 -7.17 -2.44
N LEU A 175 12.13 -7.73 -1.29
CA LEU A 175 12.32 -6.96 -0.05
C LEU A 175 13.38 -5.87 -0.21
N VAL A 176 14.55 -6.18 -0.77
CA VAL A 176 15.64 -5.22 -1.00
C VAL A 176 15.20 -4.12 -1.97
N LEU A 177 14.53 -4.48 -3.07
CA LEU A 177 13.98 -3.51 -4.02
C LEU A 177 13.01 -2.56 -3.33
N GLY A 178 12.14 -3.09 -2.47
CA GLY A 178 11.14 -2.28 -1.80
C GLY A 178 11.69 -1.34 -0.74
N ILE A 179 12.61 -1.82 0.09
CA ILE A 179 13.30 -0.99 1.08
C ILE A 179 14.09 0.11 0.36
N GLY A 180 14.95 -0.28 -0.60
CA GLY A 180 15.75 0.68 -1.37
C GLY A 180 14.88 1.70 -2.10
N GLY A 181 13.84 1.24 -2.80
CA GLY A 181 12.89 2.10 -3.49
C GLY A 181 12.20 3.10 -2.56
N THR A 182 11.84 2.70 -1.34
CA THR A 182 11.24 3.60 -0.35
C THR A 182 12.21 4.69 0.10
N PHE A 183 13.46 4.33 0.43
CA PHE A 183 14.46 5.33 0.85
C PHE A 183 14.82 6.30 -0.29
N PHE A 184 14.99 5.79 -1.51
CA PHE A 184 15.21 6.65 -2.68
C PHE A 184 14.00 7.55 -2.96
N ALA A 185 12.78 7.06 -2.74
CA ALA A 185 11.57 7.84 -2.90
C ALA A 185 11.55 9.05 -1.96
N VAL A 186 11.85 8.84 -0.67
CA VAL A 186 11.94 9.95 0.30
C VAL A 186 12.89 11.04 -0.18
N VAL A 187 14.08 10.66 -0.69
CA VAL A 187 15.06 11.61 -1.24
C VAL A 187 14.57 12.27 -2.54
N ALA A 188 13.84 11.52 -3.38
CA ALA A 188 13.34 11.98 -4.68
C ALA A 188 12.10 12.89 -4.61
N THR A 189 11.52 13.11 -3.42
CA THR A 189 10.34 13.96 -3.20
C THR A 189 10.46 15.33 -3.85
N SER A 190 11.60 15.99 -3.66
CA SER A 190 11.85 17.34 -4.18
C SER A 190 12.36 17.33 -5.63
N ALA A 191 12.55 16.16 -6.23
CA ALA A 191 13.06 16.05 -7.59
C ALA A 191 11.95 16.34 -8.61
N LYS A 192 12.28 17.14 -9.63
CA LYS A 192 11.38 17.43 -10.76
C LYS A 192 10.85 16.14 -11.39
N ASN A 193 11.74 15.17 -11.58
CA ASN A 193 11.42 13.88 -12.21
C ASN A 193 10.90 12.81 -11.22
N GLY A 194 10.71 13.15 -9.95
CA GLY A 194 10.23 12.20 -8.92
C GLY A 194 8.88 11.57 -9.26
N VAL A 195 8.04 12.26 -10.05
CA VAL A 195 6.72 11.78 -10.50
C VAL A 195 6.78 10.47 -11.31
N PHE A 196 7.90 10.18 -11.97
CA PHE A 196 8.07 8.96 -12.77
C PHE A 196 8.50 7.74 -11.95
N MET A 197 8.90 7.94 -10.68
CA MET A 197 9.33 6.85 -9.82
C MET A 197 8.11 6.17 -9.17
N PRO A 198 7.91 4.84 -9.32
CA PRO A 198 6.72 4.16 -8.81
C PRO A 198 6.44 4.36 -7.31
N TRP A 199 7.49 4.33 -6.48
CA TRP A 199 7.40 4.54 -5.03
C TRP A 199 7.01 5.97 -4.63
N GLN A 200 7.12 6.93 -5.56
CA GLN A 200 6.75 8.32 -5.36
C GLN A 200 5.36 8.63 -5.92
N MET A 201 4.77 7.78 -6.77
CA MET A 201 3.46 8.05 -7.38
C MET A 201 2.35 8.29 -6.33
N PRO A 202 2.22 7.50 -5.25
CA PRO A 202 1.23 7.78 -4.19
C PRO A 202 1.41 9.15 -3.54
N VAL A 203 2.66 9.56 -3.34
CA VAL A 203 3.02 10.86 -2.75
C VAL A 203 2.64 12.01 -3.65
N ASN A 204 2.89 11.88 -4.96
CA ASN A 204 2.64 12.94 -5.91
C ASN A 204 1.16 13.23 -6.13
N VAL A 205 0.25 12.37 -5.66
CA VAL A 205 -1.19 12.69 -5.54
C VAL A 205 -1.43 13.88 -4.60
N LEU A 206 -0.55 14.08 -3.62
CA LEU A 206 -0.61 15.17 -2.65
C LEU A 206 0.04 16.47 -3.17
N ALA A 207 0.53 16.48 -4.42
CA ALA A 207 1.19 17.65 -4.99
C ALA A 207 0.20 18.81 -5.15
N THR A 208 0.68 20.03 -4.88
CA THR A 208 -0.11 21.26 -5.09
C THR A 208 -0.41 21.51 -6.57
N ASP A 209 0.46 21.04 -7.48
CA ASP A 209 0.26 21.10 -8.92
C ASP A 209 -0.70 19.98 -9.39
N PRO A 210 -1.92 20.30 -9.85
CA PRO A 210 -2.89 19.29 -10.28
C PRO A 210 -2.38 18.43 -11.45
N ALA A 211 -1.61 19.01 -12.38
CA ALA A 211 -1.10 18.26 -13.54
C ALA A 211 -0.12 17.17 -13.11
N ARG A 212 0.69 17.45 -12.07
CA ARG A 212 1.60 16.48 -11.48
C ARG A 212 0.86 15.35 -10.77
N ALA A 213 -0.20 15.68 -10.03
CA ALA A 213 -1.03 14.70 -9.35
C ALA A 213 -1.75 13.77 -10.34
N ASP A 214 -2.30 14.32 -11.42
CA ASP A 214 -3.00 13.55 -12.46
C ASP A 214 -2.03 12.69 -13.27
N LEU A 215 -0.83 13.20 -13.58
CA LEU A 215 0.23 12.40 -14.20
C LEU A 215 0.62 11.21 -13.31
N ALA A 216 0.81 11.43 -12.00
CA ALA A 216 1.13 10.37 -11.06
C ALA A 216 0.03 9.30 -11.00
N LEU A 217 -1.24 9.72 -11.00
CA LEU A 217 -2.39 8.82 -11.02
C LEU A 217 -2.45 8.01 -12.32
N MET A 218 -2.28 8.66 -13.47
CA MET A 218 -2.29 8.00 -14.77
C MET A 218 -1.15 6.97 -14.90
N LEU A 219 0.08 7.36 -14.54
CA LEU A 219 1.24 6.48 -14.61
C LEU A 219 1.13 5.33 -13.59
N GLY A 220 0.68 5.63 -12.37
CA GLY A 220 0.52 4.65 -11.31
C GLY A 220 -0.55 3.61 -11.62
N LEU A 221 -1.73 4.04 -12.04
CA LEU A 221 -2.83 3.14 -12.37
C LEU A 221 -2.59 2.43 -13.71
N GLY A 222 -2.33 3.20 -14.77
CA GLY A 222 -2.14 2.67 -16.12
C GLY A 222 -0.90 1.80 -16.23
N GLY A 223 0.23 2.26 -15.67
CA GLY A 223 1.44 1.46 -15.55
C GLY A 223 1.23 0.22 -14.68
N GLY A 224 0.49 0.33 -13.58
CA GLY A 224 0.16 -0.80 -12.71
C GLY A 224 -0.61 -1.91 -13.45
N ILE A 225 -1.65 -1.55 -14.21
CA ILE A 225 -2.41 -2.51 -15.03
C ILE A 225 -1.51 -3.19 -16.06
N LEU A 226 -0.68 -2.40 -16.77
CA LEU A 226 0.26 -2.93 -17.76
C LEU A 226 1.26 -3.91 -17.13
N VAL A 227 1.91 -3.51 -16.04
CA VAL A 227 2.93 -4.32 -15.35
C VAL A 227 2.31 -5.57 -14.73
N LEU A 228 1.08 -5.52 -14.21
CA LEU A 228 0.37 -6.71 -13.77
C LEU A 228 0.10 -7.69 -14.92
N GLY A 229 -0.35 -7.18 -16.07
CA GLY A 229 -0.54 -8.01 -17.28
C GLY A 229 0.76 -8.71 -17.70
N LEU A 230 1.88 -7.96 -17.72
CA LEU A 230 3.21 -8.48 -18.02
C LEU A 230 3.69 -9.50 -16.99
N MET A 231 3.50 -9.23 -15.70
CA MET A 231 3.83 -10.16 -14.61
C MET A 231 3.08 -11.48 -14.80
N LEU A 232 1.76 -11.43 -15.05
CA LEU A 232 0.93 -12.63 -15.26
C LEU A 232 1.39 -13.41 -16.49
N ALA A 233 1.67 -12.74 -17.62
CA ALA A 233 2.14 -13.38 -18.84
C ALA A 233 3.53 -14.02 -18.66
N HIS A 234 4.44 -13.33 -17.98
CA HIS A 234 5.80 -13.80 -17.75
C HIS A 234 5.85 -14.97 -16.76
N LEU A 235 5.26 -14.83 -15.57
CA LEU A 235 5.34 -15.85 -14.53
C LEU A 235 4.51 -17.09 -14.84
N SER A 236 3.45 -16.98 -15.66
CA SER A 236 2.65 -18.15 -16.07
C SER A 236 3.38 -19.09 -17.04
N ARG A 237 4.34 -18.57 -17.81
CA ARG A 237 5.11 -19.35 -18.79
C ARG A 237 6.38 -19.97 -18.23
N ARG A 238 6.76 -19.59 -17.01
CA ARG A 238 8.02 -20.03 -16.41
C ARG A 238 7.91 -21.46 -15.91
N GLU A 239 8.89 -22.28 -16.26
CA GLU A 239 9.05 -23.62 -15.67
C GLU A 239 9.52 -23.48 -14.21
N VAL A 240 8.89 -24.23 -13.32
CA VAL A 240 9.37 -24.37 -11.94
C VAL A 240 10.46 -25.43 -12.01
N VAL A 241 11.70 -24.97 -12.14
CA VAL A 241 12.89 -25.77 -11.85
C VAL A 241 13.17 -25.68 -10.36
#